data_AF-F4MZY6-F1
#
_entry.id   AF-F4MZY6-F1
#
_cell.length_a   1.000
_cell.length_b   1.000
_cell.length_c   1.000
_cell.angle_alpha   90.00
_cell.angle_beta   90.00
_cell.angle_gamma   90.00
#
_symmetry.space_group_name_H-M   'P 1'
#
loop_
_entity.id
_entity.type
_entity.pdbx_description
1 polymer ?
#
loop_
_entity_poly.entity_id
_entity_poly.type
_entity_poly.pdbx_seq_one_letter_code
_entity_poly.pdbx_strand_id
1 'polypeptide(L)'
;PKTAKVSALFAQAGISVPDQQDWAALRQSVMEHGIYNQNLQAVPPTGSISYINHSTSSIHPIVSPIEIRKEGKIGRVYYPAPYMTNDNLEYYQDAYQIGPEKIIDTYAEATQHVDQGLSLTLFFRDTATTRDINKAQIYAWKKGIKTIYYIRLRQMALEGTEVEGCVSCSL
;
A
#
# COMPACT_ATOMS: atom_id res chain seq x y z
N PRO A 1 -10.89 -2.64 18.93
CA PRO A 1 -9.56 -2.13 18.48
C PRO A 1 -8.49 -2.28 19.55
N LYS A 2 -7.21 -2.50 19.19
CA LYS A 2 -6.13 -2.79 20.16
C LYS A 2 -5.63 -1.56 20.92
N THR A 3 -5.72 -0.35 20.35
CA THR A 3 -5.21 0.88 20.96
C THR A 3 -6.32 1.91 21.18
N ALA A 4 -6.17 2.74 22.20
CA ALA A 4 -7.13 3.79 22.53
C ALA A 4 -7.31 4.80 21.38
N LYS A 5 -6.21 5.18 20.71
CA LYS A 5 -6.24 6.07 19.55
C LYS A 5 -7.10 5.49 18.42
N VAL A 6 -6.97 4.21 18.11
CA VAL A 6 -7.78 3.57 17.06
C VAL A 6 -9.24 3.45 17.49
N SER A 7 -9.53 3.09 18.74
CA SER A 7 -10.90 3.08 19.25
C SER A 7 -11.57 4.45 19.12
N ALA A 8 -10.85 5.54 19.41
CA ALA A 8 -11.36 6.90 19.25
C ALA A 8 -11.67 7.25 17.79
N LEU A 9 -10.87 6.78 16.82
CA LEU A 9 -11.14 7.00 15.39
C LEU A 9 -12.47 6.37 14.95
N PHE A 10 -12.75 5.12 15.35
CA PHE A 10 -14.03 4.47 15.03
C PHE A 10 -15.21 5.21 15.67
N ALA A 11 -15.07 5.62 16.93
CA ALA A 11 -16.11 6.36 17.64
C ALA A 11 -16.39 7.73 17.00
N GLN A 12 -15.34 8.47 16.62
CA GLN A 12 -15.47 9.77 15.93
C GLN A 12 -16.12 9.64 14.56
N ALA A 13 -15.85 8.53 13.86
CA ALA A 13 -16.48 8.24 12.58
C ALA A 13 -17.93 7.72 12.71
N GLY A 14 -18.43 7.48 13.92
CA GLY A 14 -19.75 6.89 14.15
C GLY A 14 -19.86 5.43 13.70
N ILE A 15 -18.74 4.72 13.59
CA ILE A 15 -18.69 3.33 13.10
C ILE A 15 -18.61 2.37 14.29
N SER A 16 -19.62 1.52 14.45
CA SER A 16 -19.62 0.41 15.41
C SER A 16 -18.78 -0.75 14.88
N VAL A 17 -17.81 -1.22 15.67
CA VAL A 17 -17.03 -2.42 15.34
C VAL A 17 -17.87 -3.66 15.69
N PRO A 18 -18.10 -4.61 14.76
CA PRO A 18 -18.91 -5.79 15.02
C PRO A 18 -18.40 -6.62 16.21
N ASP A 19 -19.31 -7.05 17.06
CA ASP A 19 -19.02 -7.89 18.21
C ASP A 19 -19.31 -9.39 17.96
N GLN A 20 -19.14 -10.22 18.99
CA GLN A 20 -19.36 -11.67 18.86
C GLN A 20 -20.82 -12.05 18.57
N GLN A 21 -21.78 -11.24 19.02
CA GLN A 21 -23.20 -11.48 18.76
C GLN A 21 -23.54 -11.17 17.31
N ASP A 22 -23.00 -10.07 16.76
CA ASP A 22 -23.12 -9.74 15.33
C ASP A 22 -22.60 -10.88 14.45
N TRP A 23 -21.42 -11.42 14.79
CA TRP A 23 -20.83 -12.55 14.06
C TRP A 23 -21.63 -13.86 14.22
N ALA A 24 -22.20 -14.12 15.40
CA ALA A 24 -23.04 -15.30 15.62
C ALA A 24 -24.34 -15.24 14.81
N ALA A 25 -24.99 -14.07 14.78
CA ALA A 25 -26.17 -13.82 13.97
C ALA A 25 -25.87 -13.96 12.46
N LEU A 26 -24.78 -13.34 12.00
CA LEU A 26 -24.34 -13.46 10.60
C LEU A 26 -24.05 -14.92 10.22
N ARG A 27 -23.36 -15.68 11.09
CA ARG A 27 -23.09 -17.10 10.86
C ARG A 27 -24.38 -17.90 10.67
N GLN A 28 -25.40 -17.66 11.50
CA GLN A 28 -26.69 -18.34 11.36
C GLN A 28 -27.37 -17.98 10.03
N SER A 29 -27.41 -16.70 9.68
CA SER A 29 -27.99 -16.23 8.42
C SER A 29 -27.28 -16.84 7.20
N VAL A 30 -25.95 -16.93 7.21
CA VAL A 30 -25.18 -17.53 6.11
C VAL A 30 -25.42 -19.03 6.00
N MET A 31 -25.59 -19.74 7.11
CA MET A 31 -25.92 -21.18 7.08
C MET A 31 -27.33 -21.44 6.51
N GLU A 32 -28.28 -20.55 6.76
CA GLU A 32 -29.66 -20.69 6.28
C GLU A 32 -29.83 -20.26 4.81
N HIS A 33 -29.20 -19.16 4.41
CA HIS A 33 -29.44 -18.53 3.11
C HIS A 33 -28.26 -18.64 2.14
N GLY A 34 -27.09 -19.03 2.62
CA GLY A 34 -25.85 -19.02 1.84
C GLY A 34 -25.31 -17.61 1.59
N ILE A 35 -24.30 -17.55 0.72
CA ILE A 35 -23.77 -16.31 0.12
C ILE A 35 -23.79 -16.45 -1.39
N TYR A 36 -24.02 -15.34 -2.10
CA TYR A 36 -24.09 -15.38 -3.56
C TYR A 36 -22.71 -15.53 -4.22
N ASN A 37 -21.71 -14.80 -3.70
CA ASN A 37 -20.36 -14.77 -4.25
C ASN A 37 -19.47 -15.77 -3.50
N GLN A 38 -18.73 -16.59 -4.25
CA GLN A 38 -17.75 -17.53 -3.67
C GLN A 38 -16.59 -16.82 -2.97
N ASN A 39 -16.15 -15.67 -3.52
CA ASN A 39 -15.06 -14.85 -3.02
C ASN A 39 -15.50 -13.37 -3.04
N LEU A 40 -14.99 -12.57 -2.11
CA LEU A 40 -15.47 -11.19 -1.87
C LEU A 40 -14.35 -10.15 -2.00
N GLN A 41 -13.18 -10.41 -1.43
CA GLN A 41 -12.12 -9.41 -1.29
C GLN A 41 -10.83 -9.89 -1.94
N ALA A 42 -10.24 -8.98 -2.71
CA ALA A 42 -8.86 -9.04 -3.20
C ALA A 42 -8.32 -7.60 -3.20
N VAL A 43 -7.04 -7.42 -2.83
CA VAL A 43 -6.42 -6.10 -2.76
C VAL A 43 -5.36 -5.95 -3.85
N PRO A 44 -5.74 -5.43 -5.04
CA PRO A 44 -4.79 -5.19 -6.13
C PRO A 44 -3.95 -3.92 -5.87
N PRO A 45 -2.87 -3.68 -6.65
CA PRO A 45 -2.27 -2.37 -6.72
C PRO A 45 -3.25 -1.40 -7.41
N THR A 46 -3.35 -0.16 -6.93
CA THR A 46 -4.13 0.88 -7.59
C THR A 46 -3.20 1.77 -8.40
N GLY A 47 -3.18 1.58 -9.72
CA GLY A 47 -2.38 2.36 -10.65
C GLY A 47 -2.97 3.76 -10.90
N SER A 48 -3.25 4.10 -12.16
CA SER A 48 -3.72 5.44 -12.54
C SER A 48 -5.01 5.90 -11.84
N ILE A 49 -5.88 4.97 -11.48
CA ILE A 49 -7.13 5.25 -10.75
C ILE A 49 -6.90 5.86 -9.36
N SER A 50 -5.75 5.59 -8.73
CA SER A 50 -5.44 6.16 -7.41
C SER A 50 -5.27 7.68 -7.47
N TYR A 51 -4.73 8.20 -8.59
CA TYR A 51 -4.55 9.64 -8.80
C TYR A 51 -5.90 10.35 -8.98
N ILE A 52 -6.83 9.73 -9.71
CA ILE A 52 -8.19 10.28 -9.90
C ILE A 52 -8.95 10.27 -8.57
N ASN A 53 -8.83 9.19 -7.80
CA ASN A 53 -9.49 9.05 -6.50
C ASN A 53 -8.79 9.80 -5.37
N HIS A 54 -7.68 10.49 -5.66
CA HIS A 54 -6.82 11.15 -4.68
C HIS A 54 -6.47 10.26 -3.46
N SER A 55 -5.95 9.07 -3.76
CA SER A 55 -5.55 8.06 -2.77
C SER A 55 -4.09 7.66 -2.96
N THR A 56 -3.48 7.12 -1.90
CA THR A 56 -2.20 6.41 -2.01
C THR A 56 -2.44 5.05 -2.69
N SER A 57 -1.40 4.49 -3.32
CA SER A 57 -1.55 3.21 -4.01
C SER A 57 -1.67 2.05 -3.01
N SER A 58 -2.78 1.31 -3.07
CA SER A 58 -3.07 0.17 -2.19
C SER A 58 -2.95 0.51 -0.68
N ILE A 59 -2.62 -0.48 0.14
CA ILE A 59 -2.41 -0.35 1.60
C ILE A 59 -0.93 -0.28 1.99
N HIS A 60 -0.01 -0.21 1.01
CA HIS A 60 1.41 -0.03 1.28
C HIS A 60 1.78 1.46 1.37
N PRO A 61 2.94 1.81 1.97
CA PRO A 61 3.39 3.19 2.04
C PRO A 61 3.57 3.82 0.65
N ILE A 62 3.59 5.15 0.61
CA ILE A 62 3.91 5.91 -0.60
C ILE A 62 5.32 5.58 -1.10
N VAL A 63 5.53 5.66 -2.41
CA VAL A 63 6.86 5.46 -3.02
C VAL A 63 7.70 6.74 -3.03
N SER A 64 7.06 7.90 -2.90
CA SER A 64 7.66 9.23 -2.81
C SER A 64 6.61 10.22 -2.27
N PRO A 65 6.98 11.22 -1.46
CA PRO A 65 6.10 12.33 -1.08
C PRO A 65 5.49 13.07 -2.29
N ILE A 66 6.32 13.29 -3.32
CA ILE A 66 5.90 13.80 -4.64
C ILE A 66 6.26 12.74 -5.68
N GLU A 67 5.26 12.06 -6.21
CA GLU A 67 5.48 11.06 -7.25
C GLU A 67 5.69 11.74 -8.60
N ILE A 68 6.70 11.30 -9.36
CA ILE A 68 7.02 11.81 -10.69
C ILE A 68 6.66 10.75 -11.72
N ARG A 69 5.77 11.09 -12.64
CA ARG A 69 5.42 10.23 -13.78
C ARG A 69 5.88 10.82 -15.09
N LYS A 70 6.29 9.96 -16.03
CA LYS A 70 6.59 10.38 -17.40
C LYS A 70 5.34 10.22 -18.25
N GLU A 71 4.65 11.31 -18.58
CA GLU A 71 3.41 11.30 -19.34
C GLU A 71 3.33 12.40 -20.39
N GLY A 72 2.84 12.02 -21.58
CA GLY A 72 2.53 12.93 -22.68
C GLY A 72 3.72 13.73 -23.21
N LYS A 73 3.40 14.83 -23.92
CA LYS A 73 4.38 15.76 -24.51
C LYS A 73 5.10 16.63 -23.48
N ILE A 74 4.57 16.72 -22.26
CA ILE A 74 5.08 17.56 -21.16
C ILE A 74 6.29 16.89 -20.48
N GLY A 75 6.50 15.58 -20.72
CA GLY A 75 7.66 14.84 -20.25
C GLY A 75 7.54 14.36 -18.79
N ARG A 76 7.08 15.20 -17.86
CA ARG A 76 6.90 14.85 -16.44
C ARG A 76 5.63 15.46 -15.82
N VAL A 77 4.97 14.68 -14.98
CA VAL A 77 3.82 15.09 -14.16
C VAL A 77 4.14 14.80 -12.68
N TYR A 78 3.82 15.75 -11.81
CA TYR A 78 4.08 15.67 -10.38
C TYR A 78 2.78 15.43 -9.61
N TYR A 79 2.76 14.46 -8.71
CA TYR A 79 1.59 14.09 -7.91
C TYR A 79 1.95 14.11 -6.41
N PRO A 80 1.48 15.10 -5.65
CA PRO A 80 1.68 15.12 -4.20
C PRO A 80 0.80 14.07 -3.50
N ALA A 81 1.35 13.44 -2.46
CA ALA A 81 0.60 12.49 -1.65
C ALA A 81 -0.65 13.15 -1.01
N PRO A 82 -1.79 12.44 -0.94
CA PRO A 82 -3.01 12.99 -0.36
C PRO A 82 -2.84 13.43 1.09
N TYR A 83 -3.44 14.57 1.45
CA TYR A 83 -3.44 15.19 2.79
C TYR A 83 -2.06 15.62 3.33
N MET A 84 -1.01 15.55 2.50
CA MET A 84 0.33 15.98 2.88
C MET A 84 0.41 17.51 2.90
N THR A 85 0.95 18.05 3.98
CA THR A 85 1.25 19.48 4.17
C THR A 85 2.68 19.62 4.68
N ASN A 86 3.21 20.85 4.70
CA ASN A 86 4.54 21.10 5.23
C ASN A 86 4.67 20.78 6.74
N ASP A 87 3.55 20.80 7.46
CA ASP A 87 3.52 20.61 8.92
C ASP A 87 3.41 19.14 9.34
N ASN A 88 3.26 18.20 8.38
CA ASN A 88 3.02 16.79 8.65
C ASN A 88 3.90 15.84 7.82
N LEU A 89 4.97 16.36 7.20
CA LEU A 89 5.86 15.61 6.31
C LEU A 89 6.47 14.37 6.97
N GLU A 90 6.64 14.38 8.29
CA GLU A 90 7.20 13.25 9.05
C GLU A 90 6.36 11.97 8.95
N TYR A 91 5.06 12.07 8.63
CA TYR A 91 4.18 10.91 8.44
C TYR A 91 4.27 10.30 7.04
N TYR A 92 4.90 11.00 6.09
CA TYR A 92 4.98 10.62 4.68
C TYR A 92 6.37 10.04 4.34
N GLN A 93 6.85 9.12 5.17
CA GLN A 93 8.06 8.34 4.90
C GLN A 93 7.81 7.40 3.72
N ASP A 94 8.77 7.35 2.79
CA ASP A 94 8.64 6.48 1.62
C ASP A 94 8.79 4.98 1.98
N ALA A 95 8.32 4.11 1.10
CA ALA A 95 8.36 2.66 1.31
C ALA A 95 9.79 2.10 1.48
N TYR A 96 10.82 2.79 0.95
CA TYR A 96 12.22 2.40 1.12
C TYR A 96 12.77 2.80 2.50
N GLN A 97 12.25 3.86 3.10
CA GLN A 97 12.55 4.28 4.48
C GLN A 97 11.81 3.42 5.50
N ILE A 98 10.53 3.11 5.24
CA ILE A 98 9.71 2.24 6.09
C ILE A 98 10.27 0.82 6.11
N GLY A 99 10.71 0.31 4.96
CA GLY A 99 11.33 -0.99 4.81
C GLY A 99 10.35 -2.18 4.78
N PRO A 100 10.82 -3.36 4.38
CA PRO A 100 9.96 -4.50 4.06
C PRO A 100 9.24 -5.09 5.28
N GLU A 101 9.83 -5.05 6.47
CA GLU A 101 9.27 -5.67 7.68
C GLU A 101 7.91 -5.06 8.07
N LYS A 102 7.84 -3.72 8.18
CA LYS A 102 6.61 -2.99 8.51
C LYS A 102 5.52 -3.16 7.45
N ILE A 103 5.92 -3.24 6.17
CA ILE A 103 5.00 -3.48 5.06
C ILE A 103 4.42 -4.89 5.20
N ILE A 104 5.26 -5.91 5.43
CA ILE A 104 4.83 -7.29 5.65
C ILE A 104 3.88 -7.38 6.85
N ASP A 105 4.19 -6.71 7.96
CA ASP A 105 3.34 -6.71 9.16
C ASP A 105 1.96 -6.11 8.90
N THR A 106 1.90 -5.01 8.14
CA THR A 106 0.63 -4.37 7.76
C THR A 106 -0.22 -5.31 6.89
N TYR A 107 0.40 -5.95 5.91
CA TYR A 107 -0.29 -6.92 5.05
C TYR A 107 -0.69 -8.18 5.81
N ALA A 108 0.07 -8.60 6.83
CA ALA A 108 -0.27 -9.75 7.66
C ALA A 108 -1.54 -9.53 8.49
N GLU A 109 -1.75 -8.32 9.03
CA GLU A 109 -3.01 -7.99 9.70
C GLU A 109 -4.19 -8.01 8.72
N ALA A 110 -4.03 -7.50 7.49
CA ALA A 110 -5.09 -7.52 6.47
C ALA A 110 -5.37 -8.94 5.94
N THR A 111 -4.35 -9.78 5.82
CA THR A 111 -4.43 -11.14 5.26
C THR A 111 -5.36 -12.05 6.07
N GLN A 112 -5.58 -11.76 7.35
CA GLN A 112 -6.50 -12.51 8.21
C GLN A 112 -7.97 -12.37 7.78
N HIS A 113 -8.31 -11.30 7.05
CA HIS A 113 -9.68 -10.93 6.71
C HIS A 113 -9.99 -10.96 5.21
N VAL A 114 -8.96 -10.88 4.37
CA VAL A 114 -9.12 -10.98 2.90
C VAL A 114 -9.15 -12.44 2.51
N ASP A 115 -10.22 -12.90 1.84
CA ASP A 115 -10.40 -14.30 1.43
C ASP A 115 -9.45 -14.70 0.29
N GLN A 116 -9.22 -13.82 -0.70
CA GLN A 116 -8.26 -14.05 -1.78
C GLN A 116 -6.84 -13.58 -1.41
N GLY A 117 -6.20 -12.76 -2.26
CA GLY A 117 -4.82 -12.30 -2.09
C GLY A 117 -4.70 -10.77 -2.07
N LEU A 118 -3.51 -10.31 -1.70
CA LEU A 118 -3.12 -8.91 -1.72
C LEU A 118 -1.81 -8.77 -2.50
N SER A 119 -1.70 -7.79 -3.38
CA SER A 119 -0.49 -7.53 -4.15
C SER A 119 0.57 -6.84 -3.28
N LEU A 120 1.34 -7.64 -2.54
CA LEU A 120 2.43 -7.16 -1.70
C LEU A 120 3.69 -6.85 -2.52
N THR A 121 4.11 -5.59 -2.55
CA THR A 121 5.40 -5.17 -3.12
C THR A 121 6.38 -4.87 -2.00
N LEU A 122 7.60 -5.43 -2.09
CA LEU A 122 8.68 -5.13 -1.15
C LEU A 122 9.66 -4.14 -1.78
N PHE A 123 9.99 -3.09 -1.05
CA PHE A 123 10.85 -2.01 -1.52
C PHE A 123 12.21 -2.10 -0.83
N PHE A 124 13.27 -2.14 -1.63
CA PHE A 124 14.65 -2.26 -1.18
C PHE A 124 15.51 -1.15 -1.76
N ARG A 125 16.54 -0.74 -1.02
CA ARG A 125 17.60 0.12 -1.57
C ARG A 125 18.42 -0.68 -2.59
N ASP A 126 19.08 0.03 -3.50
CA ASP A 126 20.04 -0.51 -4.48
C ASP A 126 21.18 -1.34 -3.87
N THR A 127 21.52 -1.06 -2.62
CA THR A 127 22.53 -1.78 -1.82
C THR A 127 22.05 -3.10 -1.22
N ALA A 128 20.79 -3.48 -1.40
CA ALA A 128 20.25 -4.71 -0.82
C ALA A 128 20.84 -5.96 -1.49
N THR A 129 21.20 -6.95 -0.66
CA THR A 129 21.73 -8.23 -1.15
C THR A 129 20.62 -9.23 -1.42
N THR A 130 20.91 -10.27 -2.21
CA THR A 130 20.00 -11.42 -2.39
C THR A 130 19.66 -12.10 -1.06
N ARG A 131 20.57 -12.06 -0.08
CA ARG A 131 20.32 -12.57 1.27
C ARG A 131 19.29 -11.74 2.03
N ASP A 132 19.29 -10.42 1.86
CA ASP A 132 18.31 -9.53 2.50
C ASP A 132 16.92 -9.75 1.92
N ILE A 133 16.84 -9.91 0.59
CA ILE A 133 15.61 -10.28 -0.12
C ILE A 133 15.08 -11.62 0.41
N ASN A 134 15.93 -12.63 0.50
CA ASN A 134 15.53 -13.96 0.97
C ASN A 134 15.05 -13.94 2.43
N LYS A 135 15.70 -13.16 3.31
CA LYS A 135 15.23 -12.97 4.69
C LYS A 135 13.83 -12.36 4.73
N ALA A 136 13.54 -11.35 3.92
CA ALA A 136 12.22 -10.74 3.87
C ALA A 136 11.14 -11.71 3.34
N GLN A 137 11.48 -12.54 2.35
CA GLN A 137 10.57 -13.59 1.86
C GLN A 137 10.27 -14.64 2.94
N ILE A 138 11.30 -15.10 3.67
CA ILE A 138 11.12 -16.02 4.80
C ILE A 138 10.27 -15.38 5.90
N TYR A 139 10.48 -14.09 6.18
CA TYR A 139 9.67 -13.35 7.15
C TYR A 139 8.20 -13.27 6.71
N ALA A 140 7.93 -12.90 5.45
CA ALA A 140 6.59 -12.88 4.87
C ALA A 140 5.90 -14.24 4.98
N TRP A 141 6.59 -15.32 4.64
CA TRP A 141 6.09 -16.68 4.79
C TRP A 141 5.74 -17.01 6.25
N LYS A 142 6.64 -16.72 7.19
CA LYS A 142 6.39 -16.93 8.64
C LYS A 142 5.22 -16.11 9.18
N LYS A 143 4.94 -14.94 8.59
CA LYS A 143 3.83 -14.06 8.96
C LYS A 143 2.50 -14.43 8.29
N GLY A 144 2.47 -15.48 7.48
CA GLY A 144 1.25 -15.98 6.83
C GLY A 144 0.84 -15.21 5.58
N ILE A 145 1.75 -14.46 4.96
CA ILE A 145 1.48 -13.77 3.69
C ILE A 145 1.18 -14.80 2.60
N LYS A 146 0.07 -14.60 1.89
CA LYS A 146 -0.39 -15.51 0.82
C LYS A 146 0.45 -15.41 -0.44
N THR A 147 0.82 -14.19 -0.86
CA THR A 147 1.55 -13.93 -2.10
C THR A 147 2.49 -12.73 -1.98
N ILE A 148 3.57 -12.73 -2.75
CA ILE A 148 4.45 -11.57 -2.98
C ILE A 148 4.35 -11.23 -4.47
N TYR A 149 4.08 -9.97 -4.79
CA TYR A 149 3.89 -9.50 -6.15
C TYR A 149 5.21 -9.09 -6.81
N TYR A 150 5.90 -8.09 -6.25
CA TYR A 150 7.19 -7.62 -6.75
C TYR A 150 8.18 -7.33 -5.65
N ILE A 151 9.46 -7.37 -6.03
CA ILE A 151 10.57 -6.87 -5.25
C ILE A 151 11.17 -5.72 -6.05
N ARG A 152 11.05 -4.51 -5.53
CA ARG A 152 11.47 -3.29 -6.22
C ARG A 152 12.72 -2.73 -5.56
N LEU A 153 13.80 -2.70 -6.32
CA LEU A 153 15.02 -1.99 -5.94
C LEU A 153 14.88 -0.52 -6.31
N ARG A 154 15.37 0.38 -5.44
CA ARG A 154 15.42 1.81 -5.72
C ARG A 154 16.38 2.02 -6.89
N GLN A 155 15.85 2.40 -8.03
CA GLN A 155 16.67 2.84 -9.15
C GLN A 155 16.96 4.32 -8.95
N MET A 156 18.23 4.70 -8.94
CA MET A 156 18.58 6.11 -9.14
C MET A 156 18.12 6.53 -10.54
N ALA A 157 17.77 7.80 -10.72
CA ALA A 157 17.61 8.34 -12.06
C ALA A 157 18.93 8.04 -12.80
N LEU A 158 18.84 7.38 -13.96
CA LEU A 158 20.01 7.11 -14.79
C LEU A 158 20.70 8.45 -15.06
N GLU A 159 21.96 8.60 -14.64
CA GLU A 159 22.81 9.72 -15.06
C GLU A 159 22.73 9.82 -16.59
N GLY A 160 22.39 11.01 -17.10
CA GLY A 160 22.17 11.23 -18.54
C GLY A 160 20.72 11.12 -19.04
N THR A 161 19.72 10.94 -18.14
CA THR A 161 18.28 11.08 -18.48
C THR A 161 17.65 12.37 -17.97
N GLU A 162 18.48 13.28 -17.48
CA GLU A 162 18.12 14.68 -17.25
C GLU A 162 17.93 15.36 -18.60
N VAL A 163 16.88 16.19 -18.72
CA VAL A 163 16.72 17.03 -19.91
C VAL A 163 17.79 18.11 -19.79
N GLU A 164 18.91 17.94 -20.49
CA GLU A 164 19.87 19.02 -20.70
C GLU A 164 19.22 20.08 -21.60
N GLY A 165 18.64 21.11 -20.99
CA GLY A 165 18.09 22.26 -21.72
C GLY A 165 16.88 22.90 -21.07
N CYS A 166 16.64 24.18 -21.41
CA CYS A 166 15.48 24.95 -20.97
C CYS A 166 14.18 24.23 -21.36
N VAL A 167 13.34 23.96 -20.35
CA VAL A 167 12.05 23.25 -20.46
C VAL A 167 11.05 23.94 -21.41
N SER A 168 11.31 25.20 -21.78
CA SER A 168 10.51 25.96 -22.75
C SER A 168 10.81 25.66 -24.23
N CYS A 169 11.91 24.94 -24.55
CA CYS A 169 12.41 24.82 -25.92
C CYS A 169 12.35 23.40 -26.51
N SER A 170 11.73 22.43 -25.85
CA SER A 170 11.52 21.09 -26.42
C SER A 170 10.07 20.95 -26.93
N LEU A 171 9.90 20.97 -28.26
CA LEU A 171 8.66 20.72 -29.00
C LEU A 171 8.15 19.28 -28.88
#